data_AF-A0A353X1J9-F1
#
_entry.id   AF-A0A353X1J9-F1
#
_cell.length_a   1.000
_cell.length_b   1.000
_cell.length_c   1.000
_cell.angle_alpha   90.00
_cell.angle_beta   90.00
_cell.angle_gamma   90.00
#
_symmetry.space_group_name_H-M   'P 1'
#
loop_
_entity.id
_entity.type
_entity.pdbx_description
1 polymer ?
#
loop_
_entity_poly.entity_id
_entity_poly.type
_entity_poly.pdbx_seq_one_letter_code
_entity_poly.pdbx_strand_id
1 'polypeptide(L)'
;PPFYRELRGFDGQLNLDLKAQSSWHTIVGIDHRFEWWGRPFALSAEAYYKKMWNVVPYDIDNIRIRYYATNRAEAYAAGADFRLSGEFIPGTESWFSLGILKTEEDLQFDQRGYVPRPSDQRINLGVFFQDHFPTDPTVMVRLSVLYSSALPFSPPNNLEFRNSFRGDPYQRVDIGFSKIFFFNKSFFRSLWVGLDILNLMASENPISFTWIEDVTGTSFAVPNALSARFLNIRIRTEF
;
A
#
# COMPACT_ATOMS: atom_id res chain seq x y z
N PRO A 1 -0.89 18.79 17.36
CA PRO A 1 -2.02 19.72 17.09
C PRO A 1 -2.81 19.18 15.90
N PRO A 2 -4.14 19.39 15.82
CA PRO A 2 -4.92 18.94 14.67
C PRO A 2 -4.51 19.68 13.39
N PHE A 3 -4.66 19.03 12.24
CA PHE A 3 -4.42 19.66 10.94
C PHE A 3 -5.61 20.52 10.52
N TYR A 4 -5.38 21.59 9.74
CA TYR A 4 -6.46 22.46 9.25
C TYR A 4 -7.60 21.69 8.55
N ARG A 5 -7.27 20.64 7.80
CA ARG A 5 -8.26 19.79 7.13
C ARG A 5 -9.17 19.03 8.10
N GLU A 6 -8.67 18.69 9.28
CA GLU A 6 -9.41 17.98 10.33
C GLU A 6 -10.37 18.91 11.09
N LEU A 7 -10.03 20.20 11.17
CA LEU A 7 -10.88 21.22 11.79
C LEU A 7 -12.17 21.45 10.99
N ARG A 8 -12.18 21.19 9.68
CA ARG A 8 -13.30 21.51 8.81
C ARG A 8 -14.30 20.35 8.68
N GLY A 9 -15.51 20.56 9.15
CA GLY A 9 -16.61 19.60 9.05
C GLY A 9 -17.26 19.52 7.66
N PHE A 10 -18.27 18.65 7.54
CA PHE A 10 -19.01 18.45 6.28
C PHE A 10 -19.81 19.69 5.86
N ASP A 11 -20.27 20.48 6.83
CA ASP A 11 -20.95 21.77 6.68
C ASP A 11 -19.99 22.92 6.30
N GLY A 12 -18.69 22.66 6.33
CA GLY A 12 -17.65 23.63 6.04
C GLY A 12 -17.28 24.52 7.22
N GLN A 13 -17.89 24.35 8.40
CA GLN A 13 -17.50 25.08 9.60
C GLN A 13 -16.21 24.52 10.20
N LEU A 14 -15.48 25.38 10.91
CA LEU A 14 -14.25 25.01 11.61
C LEU A 14 -14.55 24.73 13.08
N ASN A 15 -14.19 23.55 13.57
CA ASN A 15 -14.16 23.23 14.98
C ASN A 15 -12.77 23.54 15.54
N LEU A 16 -12.60 24.71 16.16
CA LEU A 16 -11.33 25.14 16.75
C LEU A 16 -11.02 24.45 18.09
N ASP A 17 -12.01 23.82 18.72
CA ASP A 17 -11.87 23.10 19.99
C ASP A 17 -11.42 21.63 19.79
N LEU A 18 -11.10 21.25 18.55
CA LEU A 18 -10.67 19.90 18.22
C LEU A 18 -9.37 19.55 18.96
N LYS A 19 -9.41 18.45 19.71
CA LYS A 19 -8.26 17.92 20.44
C LYS A 19 -7.36 17.13 19.49
N ALA A 20 -6.08 17.04 19.86
CA ALA A 20 -5.17 16.15 19.18
C ALA A 20 -5.57 14.68 19.40
N GLN A 21 -5.55 13.89 18.32
CA GLN A 21 -5.69 12.44 18.41
C GLN A 21 -4.56 11.86 19.27
N SER A 22 -4.90 10.88 20.09
CA SER A 22 -3.99 10.24 21.03
C SER A 22 -4.00 8.72 20.86
N SER A 23 -2.91 8.06 21.26
CA SER A 23 -2.80 6.62 21.11
C SER A 23 -1.78 5.99 22.05
N TRP A 24 -2.00 4.73 22.36
CA TRP A 24 -1.00 3.82 22.93
C TRP A 24 -0.60 2.80 21.87
N HIS A 25 0.70 2.57 21.67
CA HIS A 25 1.22 1.68 20.64
C HIS A 25 2.29 0.76 21.24
N THR A 26 2.11 -0.53 21.05
CA THR A 26 3.05 -1.57 21.46
C THR A 26 3.46 -2.38 20.23
N ILE A 27 4.76 -2.64 20.11
CA ILE A 27 5.36 -3.43 19.04
C ILE A 27 6.30 -4.44 19.69
N VAL A 28 6.26 -5.68 19.24
CA VAL A 28 7.22 -6.73 19.59
C VAL A 28 7.77 -7.28 18.28
N GLY A 29 9.08 -7.36 18.16
CA GLY A 29 9.73 -7.80 16.93
C GLY A 29 10.90 -8.74 17.19
N ILE A 30 11.24 -9.51 16.16
CA ILE A 30 12.45 -10.31 16.06
C ILE A 30 13.16 -9.97 14.75
N ASP A 31 14.46 -9.75 14.87
CA ASP A 31 15.37 -9.64 13.73
C ASP A 31 16.42 -10.74 13.85
N HIS A 32 16.42 -11.65 12.87
CA HIS A 32 17.35 -12.77 12.85
C HIS A 32 18.14 -12.77 11.54
N ARG A 33 19.46 -12.62 11.67
CA ARG A 33 20.40 -12.79 10.56
C ARG A 33 20.98 -14.19 10.64
N PHE A 34 20.94 -14.90 9.52
CA PHE A 34 21.43 -16.26 9.42
C PHE A 34 22.07 -16.50 8.06
N GLU A 35 22.84 -17.57 7.98
CA GLU A 35 23.46 -18.01 6.74
C GLU A 35 22.67 -19.20 6.20
N TRP A 36 22.25 -19.11 4.93
CA TRP A 36 21.60 -20.21 4.23
C TRP A 36 22.24 -20.37 2.86
N TRP A 37 22.66 -21.59 2.53
CA TRP A 37 23.40 -21.90 1.30
C TRP A 37 24.67 -21.06 1.08
N GLY A 38 25.39 -20.75 2.15
CA GLY A 38 26.63 -19.95 2.08
C GLY A 38 26.39 -18.45 1.89
N ARG A 39 25.17 -17.96 2.12
CA ARG A 39 24.78 -16.57 1.85
C ARG A 39 24.01 -15.94 3.01
N PRO A 40 24.13 -14.61 3.20
CA PRO A 40 23.46 -13.92 4.28
C PRO A 40 21.97 -13.73 3.97
N PHE A 41 21.14 -14.11 4.95
CA PHE A 41 19.71 -13.84 4.97
C PHE A 41 19.35 -13.06 6.25
N ALA A 42 18.30 -12.26 6.14
CA ALA A 42 17.71 -11.51 7.24
C ALA A 42 16.20 -11.78 7.27
N LEU A 43 15.74 -12.34 8.38
CA LEU A 43 14.33 -12.47 8.70
C LEU A 43 13.97 -11.39 9.72
N SER A 44 13.00 -10.54 9.39
CA SER A 44 12.34 -9.67 10.35
C SER A 44 10.88 -10.08 10.51
N ALA A 45 10.39 -10.09 11.74
CA ALA A 45 8.98 -10.29 12.03
C ALA A 45 8.57 -9.36 13.17
N GLU A 46 7.45 -8.67 13.00
CA GLU A 46 6.92 -7.71 13.97
C GLU A 46 5.44 -8.00 14.19
N ALA A 47 5.00 -7.88 15.45
CA ALA A 47 3.59 -7.87 15.81
C ALA A 47 3.30 -6.57 16.56
N TYR A 48 2.20 -5.92 16.23
CA TYR A 48 1.87 -4.62 16.78
C TYR A 48 0.40 -4.52 17.19
N TYR A 49 0.17 -3.71 18.22
CA TYR A 49 -1.14 -3.32 18.67
C TYR A 49 -1.15 -1.83 19.03
N LYS A 50 -2.05 -1.08 18.41
CA LYS A 50 -2.24 0.35 18.62
C LYS A 50 -3.69 0.60 19.01
N LYS A 51 -3.91 1.16 20.21
CA LYS A 51 -5.21 1.68 20.65
C LYS A 51 -5.21 3.21 20.51
N MET A 52 -6.28 3.78 19.98
CA MET A 52 -6.40 5.20 19.67
C MET A 52 -7.68 5.77 20.28
N TRP A 53 -7.60 6.99 20.79
CA TRP A 53 -8.72 7.75 21.35
C TRP A 53 -8.65 9.21 20.89
N ASN A 54 -9.77 9.92 21.04
CA ASN A 54 -9.98 11.23 20.41
C ASN A 54 -9.76 11.20 18.90
N VAL A 55 -10.05 10.07 18.24
CA VAL A 55 -9.88 9.91 16.79
C VAL A 55 -10.86 10.86 16.11
N VAL A 56 -10.39 11.51 15.04
CA VAL A 56 -11.22 12.35 14.19
C VAL A 56 -11.71 11.48 13.02
N PRO A 57 -13.00 11.09 13.01
CA PRO A 57 -13.52 10.24 11.94
C PRO A 57 -13.47 10.95 10.60
N TYR A 58 -13.33 10.18 9.54
CA TYR A 58 -13.37 10.67 8.17
C TYR A 58 -14.00 9.66 7.22
N ASP A 59 -14.55 10.18 6.14
CA ASP A 59 -14.99 9.39 5.00
C ASP A 59 -14.10 9.66 3.79
N ILE A 60 -14.03 8.67 2.91
CA ILE A 60 -13.38 8.79 1.59
C ILE A 60 -14.48 8.94 0.54
N ASP A 61 -14.45 10.08 -0.14
CA ASP A 61 -15.29 10.40 -1.28
C ASP A 61 -14.41 10.44 -2.54
N ASN A 62 -14.35 9.32 -3.26
CA ASN A 62 -13.38 9.07 -4.33
C ASN A 62 -11.92 9.24 -3.83
N ILE A 63 -11.24 10.34 -4.19
CA ILE A 63 -9.87 10.68 -3.74
C ILE A 63 -9.87 11.71 -2.60
N ARG A 64 -11.05 12.23 -2.23
CA ARG A 64 -11.20 13.30 -1.24
C ARG A 64 -11.49 12.71 0.13
N ILE A 65 -10.64 13.03 1.10
CA ILE A 65 -10.89 12.76 2.52
C ILE A 65 -11.70 13.90 3.11
N ARG A 66 -12.84 13.60 3.74
CA ARG A 66 -13.71 14.54 4.46
C ARG A 66 -13.81 14.14 5.92
N TYR A 67 -13.43 15.06 6.81
CA TYR A 67 -13.47 14.82 8.26
C TYR A 67 -14.82 15.23 8.85
N TYR A 68 -15.23 14.53 9.90
CA TYR A 68 -16.39 14.92 10.72
C TYR A 68 -16.06 16.08 11.67
N ALA A 69 -14.79 16.46 11.80
CA ALA A 69 -14.31 17.51 12.71
C ALA A 69 -14.77 17.34 14.16
N THR A 70 -14.85 16.11 14.65
CA THR A 70 -15.16 15.78 16.05
C THR A 70 -14.18 14.74 16.57
N ASN A 71 -13.84 14.77 17.87
CA ASN A 71 -13.03 13.73 18.52
C ASN A 71 -13.87 12.53 19.02
N ARG A 72 -14.95 12.19 18.31
CA ARG A 72 -15.97 11.23 18.77
C ARG A 72 -15.75 9.82 18.20
N ALA A 73 -14.51 9.33 18.28
CA ALA A 73 -14.23 7.94 17.95
C ALA A 73 -13.09 7.35 18.78
N GLU A 74 -13.21 6.06 19.03
CA GLU A 74 -12.14 5.19 19.50
C GLU A 74 -11.76 4.23 18.39
N ALA A 75 -10.48 3.91 18.24
CA ALA A 75 -10.04 3.02 17.18
C ALA A 75 -8.91 2.11 17.65
N TYR A 76 -8.69 1.03 16.91
CA TYR A 76 -7.50 0.23 17.10
C TYR A 76 -6.93 -0.24 15.76
N ALA A 77 -5.65 -0.62 15.78
CA ALA A 77 -4.98 -1.35 14.73
C ALA A 77 -4.16 -2.47 15.35
N ALA A 78 -4.31 -3.67 14.83
CA ALA A 78 -3.57 -4.85 15.26
C ALA A 78 -3.06 -5.58 14.02
N GLY A 79 -1.83 -6.06 14.06
CA GLY A 79 -1.28 -6.73 12.90
C GLY A 79 0.05 -7.39 13.16
N ALA A 80 0.53 -8.07 12.14
CA ALA A 80 1.85 -8.66 12.11
C ALA A 80 2.44 -8.56 10.70
N ASP A 81 3.72 -8.23 10.63
CA ASP A 81 4.49 -8.11 9.40
C ASP A 81 5.68 -9.07 9.45
N PHE A 82 5.93 -9.74 8.34
CA PHE A 82 7.03 -10.68 8.16
C PHE A 82 7.79 -10.28 6.90
N ARG A 83 9.12 -10.27 6.97
CA ARG A 83 9.98 -10.02 5.81
C ARG A 83 11.19 -10.93 5.85
N LEU A 84 11.43 -11.62 4.74
CA LEU A 84 12.66 -12.36 4.47
C LEU A 84 13.41 -11.67 3.34
N SER A 85 14.59 -11.16 3.63
CA SER A 85 15.52 -10.53 2.70
C SER A 85 16.77 -11.39 2.57
N GLY A 86 17.36 -11.49 1.38
CA GLY A 86 18.62 -12.19 1.22
C GLY A 86 19.18 -12.17 -0.20
N GLU A 87 20.42 -12.60 -0.31
CA GLU A 87 21.11 -12.75 -1.61
C GLU A 87 20.78 -14.12 -2.22
N PHE A 88 19.60 -14.24 -2.84
CA PHE A 88 19.24 -15.43 -3.59
C PHE A 88 20.17 -15.68 -4.79
N ILE A 89 20.93 -14.65 -5.22
CA ILE A 89 22.10 -14.68 -6.12
C ILE A 89 23.17 -13.72 -5.58
N PRO A 90 24.48 -14.01 -5.71
CA PRO A 90 25.53 -13.16 -5.15
C PRO A 90 25.46 -11.73 -5.71
N GLY A 91 25.48 -10.74 -4.81
CA GLY A 91 25.51 -9.33 -5.20
C GLY A 91 24.15 -8.72 -5.54
N THR A 92 23.04 -9.45 -5.35
CA THR A 92 21.68 -8.91 -5.54
C THR A 92 20.74 -9.37 -4.42
N GLU A 93 20.13 -8.40 -3.73
CA GLU A 93 19.11 -8.68 -2.71
C GLU A 93 17.73 -8.94 -3.34
N SER A 94 17.11 -10.05 -2.96
CA SER A 94 15.69 -10.33 -3.20
C SER A 94 14.97 -10.42 -1.85
N TRP A 95 13.67 -10.15 -1.85
CA TRP A 95 12.88 -10.16 -0.62
C TRP A 95 11.46 -10.67 -0.84
N PHE A 96 10.92 -11.24 0.23
CA PHE A 96 9.53 -11.64 0.39
C PHE A 96 8.97 -10.95 1.63
N SER A 97 7.78 -10.38 1.54
CA SER A 97 7.08 -9.78 2.68
C SER A 97 5.62 -10.19 2.73
N LEU A 98 5.12 -10.42 3.94
CA LEU A 98 3.72 -10.69 4.23
C LEU A 98 3.29 -9.84 5.43
N GLY A 99 2.26 -9.03 5.25
CA GLY A 99 1.62 -8.24 6.29
C GLY A 99 0.16 -8.66 6.48
N ILE A 100 -0.26 -8.73 7.73
CA ILE A 100 -1.64 -8.94 8.13
C ILE A 100 -2.03 -7.78 9.04
N LEU A 101 -3.14 -7.11 8.71
CA LEU A 101 -3.64 -5.96 9.46
C LEU A 101 -5.13 -6.14 9.74
N LYS A 102 -5.56 -5.69 10.91
CA LYS A 102 -6.96 -5.43 11.21
C LYS A 102 -7.05 -4.08 11.89
N THR A 103 -7.85 -3.17 11.33
CA THR A 103 -8.10 -1.87 11.96
C THR A 103 -9.58 -1.49 11.88
N GLU A 104 -10.13 -1.15 13.03
CA GLU A 104 -11.53 -0.79 13.20
C GLU A 104 -11.61 0.49 14.05
N GLU A 105 -12.70 1.21 13.91
CA GLU A 105 -13.07 2.35 14.75
C GLU A 105 -14.55 2.31 15.12
N ASP A 106 -14.86 2.81 16.30
CA ASP A 106 -16.20 2.92 16.85
C ASP A 106 -16.56 4.41 16.95
N LEU A 107 -17.64 4.81 16.30
CA LEU A 107 -18.10 6.19 16.28
C LEU A 107 -19.10 6.39 17.42
N GLN A 108 -18.78 7.28 18.35
CA GLN A 108 -19.61 7.51 19.55
C GLN A 108 -20.98 8.17 19.25
N PHE A 109 -21.24 8.50 17.99
CA PHE A 109 -22.49 9.11 17.52
C PHE A 109 -23.29 8.18 16.59
N ASP A 110 -22.89 6.91 16.47
CA ASP A 110 -23.70 5.85 15.88
C ASP A 110 -23.97 4.72 16.91
N GLN A 111 -24.72 3.70 16.52
CA GLN A 111 -25.03 2.52 17.35
C GLN A 111 -24.45 1.22 16.75
N ARG A 112 -23.44 1.32 15.88
CA ARG A 112 -22.92 0.20 15.09
C ARG A 112 -21.73 -0.49 15.77
N GLY A 113 -21.08 0.18 16.71
CA GLY A 113 -19.85 -0.29 17.34
C GLY A 113 -18.68 -0.24 16.36
N TYR A 114 -17.73 -1.15 16.51
CA TYR A 114 -16.53 -1.18 15.66
C TYR A 114 -16.84 -1.52 14.21
N VAL A 115 -16.54 -0.58 13.32
CA VAL A 115 -16.56 -0.75 11.86
C VAL A 115 -15.13 -0.70 11.29
N PRO A 116 -14.84 -1.38 10.17
CA PRO A 116 -13.53 -1.29 9.53
C PRO A 116 -13.17 0.18 9.23
N ARG A 117 -11.92 0.57 9.48
CA ARG A 117 -11.46 1.88 9.03
C ARG A 117 -11.27 1.88 7.51
N PRO A 118 -11.32 3.05 6.83
CA PRO A 118 -11.06 3.10 5.39
C PRO A 118 -9.69 2.56 4.96
N SER A 119 -8.74 2.47 5.91
CA SER A 119 -7.40 1.90 5.73
C SER A 119 -7.29 0.41 6.08
N ASP A 120 -8.39 -0.31 6.31
CA ASP A 120 -8.39 -1.73 6.72
C ASP A 120 -8.07 -2.68 5.55
N GLN A 121 -6.82 -2.65 5.11
CA GLN A 121 -6.26 -3.57 4.13
C GLN A 121 -5.67 -4.79 4.84
N ARG A 122 -6.43 -5.88 4.86
CA ARG A 122 -6.18 -7.03 5.74
C ARG A 122 -4.94 -7.85 5.44
N ILE A 123 -4.58 -7.99 4.17
CA ILE A 123 -3.44 -8.79 3.72
C ILE A 123 -2.65 -7.94 2.73
N ASN A 124 -1.33 -7.93 2.90
CA ASN A 124 -0.38 -7.35 1.95
C ASN A 124 0.74 -8.36 1.70
N LEU A 125 1.00 -8.70 0.45
CA LEU A 125 2.08 -9.59 0.03
C LEU A 125 2.93 -8.87 -1.00
N GLY A 126 4.23 -8.95 -0.81
CA GLY A 126 5.21 -8.39 -1.73
C GLY A 126 6.34 -9.38 -1.97
N VAL A 127 6.73 -9.53 -3.22
CA VAL A 127 7.87 -10.33 -3.63
C VAL A 127 8.68 -9.51 -4.60
N PHE A 128 9.97 -9.39 -4.34
CA PHE A 128 10.92 -8.83 -5.29
C PHE A 128 12.04 -9.84 -5.48
N PHE A 129 12.22 -10.25 -6.73
CA PHE A 129 13.25 -11.19 -7.13
C PHE A 129 14.10 -10.57 -8.23
N GLN A 130 15.41 -10.70 -8.12
CA GLN A 130 16.33 -10.28 -9.16
C GLN A 130 17.45 -11.30 -9.34
N ASP A 131 17.74 -11.62 -10.60
CA ASP A 131 18.70 -12.64 -11.00
C ASP A 131 19.45 -12.24 -12.28
N HIS A 132 20.64 -12.80 -12.47
CA HIS A 132 21.43 -12.72 -13.70
C HIS A 132 21.24 -13.99 -14.54
N PHE A 133 21.37 -13.90 -15.86
CA PHE A 133 21.35 -15.11 -16.68
C PHE A 133 22.58 -16.00 -16.37
N PRO A 134 22.41 -17.33 -16.18
CA PRO A 134 23.52 -18.22 -15.84
C PRO A 134 24.68 -18.20 -16.84
N THR A 135 24.38 -17.93 -18.11
CA THR A 135 25.35 -17.89 -19.20
C THR A 135 25.94 -16.51 -19.47
N ASP A 136 25.29 -15.44 -19.01
CA ASP A 136 25.71 -14.05 -19.24
C ASP A 136 25.34 -13.17 -18.03
N PRO A 137 26.29 -12.95 -17.09
CA PRO A 137 26.08 -12.10 -15.91
C PRO A 137 25.76 -10.64 -16.24
N THR A 138 25.99 -10.19 -17.49
CA THR A 138 25.64 -8.83 -17.90
C THR A 138 24.15 -8.64 -18.15
N VAL A 139 23.39 -9.74 -18.24
CA VAL A 139 21.93 -9.73 -18.42
C VAL A 139 21.26 -10.02 -17.08
N MET A 140 20.36 -9.13 -16.67
CA MET A 140 19.59 -9.24 -15.42
C MET A 140 18.09 -9.29 -15.70
N VAL A 141 17.38 -10.07 -14.90
CA VAL A 141 15.93 -10.13 -14.80
C VAL A 141 15.49 -9.64 -13.43
N ARG A 142 14.43 -8.85 -13.40
CA ARG A 142 13.74 -8.41 -12.18
C ARG A 142 12.28 -8.81 -12.27
N LEU A 143 11.74 -9.34 -11.18
CA LEU A 143 10.34 -9.67 -11.02
C LEU A 143 9.86 -9.01 -9.73
N SER A 144 8.76 -8.27 -9.81
CA SER A 144 8.06 -7.72 -8.65
C SER A 144 6.63 -8.22 -8.67
N VAL A 145 6.17 -8.80 -7.57
CA VAL A 145 4.80 -9.26 -7.37
C VAL A 145 4.25 -8.56 -6.14
N LEU A 146 3.12 -7.88 -6.31
CA LEU A 146 2.39 -7.22 -5.23
C LEU A 146 0.96 -7.75 -5.21
N TYR A 147 0.48 -8.10 -4.03
CA TYR A 147 -0.92 -8.42 -3.78
C TYR A 147 -1.36 -7.68 -2.52
N SER A 148 -2.54 -7.08 -2.55
CA SER A 148 -3.14 -6.52 -1.35
C SER A 148 -4.64 -6.74 -1.36
N SER A 149 -5.19 -7.16 -0.23
CA SER A 149 -6.64 -7.37 -0.10
C SER A 149 -7.41 -6.07 -0.33
N ALA A 150 -8.70 -6.21 -0.64
CA ALA A 150 -9.58 -5.09 -0.89
C ALA A 150 -9.73 -4.14 0.31
N LEU A 151 -9.69 -2.83 0.02
CA LEU A 151 -10.03 -1.78 0.98
C LEU A 151 -11.55 -1.70 1.19
N PRO A 152 -12.01 -1.36 2.41
CA PRO A 152 -13.39 -1.00 2.63
C PRO A 152 -13.76 0.28 1.90
N PHE A 153 -14.99 0.36 1.42
CA PHE A 153 -15.55 1.58 0.85
C PHE A 153 -17.06 1.66 1.15
N SER A 154 -17.62 2.85 0.96
CA SER A 154 -19.04 3.13 1.17
C SER A 154 -19.50 4.35 0.40
N PRO A 155 -20.82 4.54 0.22
CA PRO A 155 -21.37 5.81 -0.20
C PRO A 155 -20.89 6.93 0.73
N PRO A 156 -20.52 8.11 0.21
CA PRO A 156 -20.10 9.22 1.04
C PRO A 156 -21.26 9.72 1.89
N ASN A 157 -20.97 10.20 3.11
CA ASN A 157 -21.96 10.81 4.00
C ASN A 157 -23.13 9.87 4.38
N ASN A 158 -22.91 8.54 4.31
CA ASN A 158 -23.89 7.55 4.73
C ASN A 158 -23.33 6.74 5.92
N LEU A 159 -23.78 7.09 7.13
CA LEU A 159 -23.32 6.44 8.37
C LEU A 159 -23.76 4.98 8.47
N GLU A 160 -24.91 4.62 7.89
CA GLU A 160 -25.47 3.26 7.93
C GLU A 160 -24.61 2.28 7.12
N PHE A 161 -24.14 2.69 5.95
CA PHE A 161 -23.30 1.88 5.06
C PHE A 161 -21.81 2.18 5.19
N ARG A 162 -21.40 2.96 6.18
CA ARG A 162 -19.99 3.35 6.35
C ARG A 162 -19.07 2.11 6.37
N ASN A 163 -18.13 2.08 5.43
CA ASN A 163 -17.16 1.00 5.20
C ASN A 163 -17.76 -0.42 5.14
N SER A 164 -19.01 -0.58 4.71
CA SER A 164 -19.69 -1.88 4.66
C SER A 164 -19.30 -2.74 3.45
N PHE A 165 -18.81 -2.13 2.38
CA PHE A 165 -18.42 -2.83 1.15
C PHE A 165 -16.90 -2.98 1.05
N ARG A 166 -16.43 -3.93 0.23
CA ARG A 166 -15.02 -4.09 -0.13
C ARG A 166 -14.90 -4.20 -1.64
N GLY A 167 -13.95 -3.47 -2.20
CA GLY A 167 -13.70 -3.48 -3.64
C GLY A 167 -12.96 -4.73 -4.10
N ASP A 168 -12.28 -4.61 -5.23
CA ASP A 168 -11.38 -5.66 -5.71
C ASP A 168 -10.02 -5.61 -5.00
N PRO A 169 -9.32 -6.74 -4.87
CA PRO A 169 -7.95 -6.75 -4.38
C PRO A 169 -7.01 -6.08 -5.38
N TYR A 170 -5.96 -5.45 -4.86
CA TYR A 170 -4.84 -4.96 -5.65
C TYR A 170 -3.91 -6.11 -6.03
N GLN A 171 -3.57 -6.24 -7.31
CA GLN A 171 -2.65 -7.25 -7.82
C GLN A 171 -1.78 -6.65 -8.93
N ARG A 172 -0.47 -6.79 -8.80
CA ARG A 172 0.47 -6.26 -9.79
C ARG A 172 1.68 -7.15 -9.93
N VAL A 173 2.00 -7.47 -11.18
CA VAL A 173 3.23 -8.16 -11.55
C VAL A 173 3.99 -7.25 -12.52
N ASP A 174 5.20 -6.88 -12.16
CA ASP A 174 6.11 -6.14 -13.03
C ASP A 174 7.31 -7.03 -13.35
N ILE A 175 7.73 -7.04 -14.61
CA ILE A 175 8.92 -7.77 -15.06
C ILE A 175 9.87 -6.81 -15.78
N GLY A 176 11.16 -6.91 -15.49
CA GLY A 176 12.20 -6.09 -16.08
C GLY A 176 13.37 -6.91 -16.58
N PHE A 177 13.93 -6.50 -17.71
CA PHE A 177 15.15 -7.06 -18.28
C PHE A 177 16.15 -5.93 -18.43
N SER A 178 17.42 -6.19 -18.17
CA SER A 178 18.47 -5.23 -18.46
C SER A 178 19.75 -5.90 -18.93
N LYS A 179 20.52 -5.20 -19.76
CA LYS A 179 21.83 -5.62 -20.22
C LYS A 179 22.85 -4.51 -20.04
N ILE A 180 24.03 -4.89 -19.55
CA ILE A 180 25.19 -4.01 -19.41
C ILE A 180 26.18 -4.31 -20.54
N PHE A 181 26.68 -3.28 -21.20
CA PHE A 181 27.76 -3.36 -22.18
C PHE A 181 28.98 -2.61 -21.64
N PHE A 182 30.14 -3.25 -21.65
CA PHE A 182 31.42 -2.66 -21.23
C PHE A 182 32.26 -2.30 -22.46
N PHE A 183 32.96 -1.16 -22.41
CA PHE A 183 33.81 -0.70 -23.51
C PHE A 183 35.22 -0.35 -23.01
N ASN A 184 36.26 -0.87 -23.68
CA ASN A 184 37.66 -0.62 -23.31
C ASN A 184 38.27 0.63 -23.98
N LYS A 185 37.70 1.09 -25.10
CA LYS A 185 38.21 2.21 -25.93
C LYS A 185 37.07 3.06 -26.49
N SER A 186 36.19 3.52 -25.61
CA SER A 186 35.07 4.42 -25.95
C SER A 186 35.07 5.63 -25.01
N PHE A 187 34.36 6.69 -25.38
CA PHE A 187 34.12 7.85 -24.50
C PHE A 187 33.30 7.51 -23.25
N PHE A 188 32.68 6.32 -23.22
CA PHE A 188 31.86 5.82 -22.14
C PHE A 188 32.39 4.45 -21.69
N ARG A 189 32.52 4.22 -20.38
CA ARG A 189 32.94 2.95 -19.76
C ARG A 189 31.88 1.86 -19.86
N SER A 190 30.61 2.22 -19.63
CA SER A 190 29.50 1.27 -19.65
C SER A 190 28.21 1.88 -20.22
N LEU A 191 27.41 1.02 -20.86
CA LEU A 191 26.05 1.32 -21.33
C LEU A 191 25.09 0.30 -20.74
N TRP A 192 24.07 0.77 -20.04
CA TRP A 192 22.99 -0.04 -19.49
C TRP A 192 21.74 0.21 -20.31
N VAL A 193 21.16 -0.87 -20.84
CA VAL A 193 19.88 -0.84 -21.53
C VAL A 193 18.88 -1.67 -20.73
N GLY A 194 17.76 -1.08 -20.35
CA GLY A 194 16.70 -1.72 -19.59
C GLY A 194 15.36 -1.65 -20.31
N LEU A 195 14.57 -2.70 -20.16
CA LEU A 195 13.20 -2.85 -20.66
C LEU A 195 12.35 -3.39 -19.52
N ASP A 196 11.38 -2.62 -19.05
CA ASP A 196 10.44 -3.06 -18.02
C ASP A 196 9.01 -3.10 -18.58
N ILE A 197 8.27 -4.17 -18.30
CA ILE A 197 6.84 -4.28 -18.52
C ILE A 197 6.17 -4.17 -17.16
N LEU A 198 5.54 -3.03 -16.92
CA LEU A 198 4.77 -2.74 -15.72
C LEU A 198 3.33 -3.23 -15.90
N ASN A 199 2.74 -3.76 -14.83
CA ASN A 199 1.41 -4.35 -14.81
C ASN A 199 1.25 -5.40 -15.94
N LEU A 200 2.12 -6.40 -15.91
CA LEU A 200 2.17 -7.52 -16.86
C LEU A 200 0.81 -8.22 -16.99
N MET A 201 0.06 -8.36 -15.89
CA MET A 201 -1.27 -8.99 -15.91
C MET A 201 -2.36 -8.10 -16.52
N ALA A 202 -2.09 -6.82 -16.77
CA ALA A 202 -3.07 -5.82 -17.19
C ALA A 202 -4.29 -5.74 -16.25
N SER A 203 -4.05 -5.87 -14.94
CA SER A 203 -5.08 -5.75 -13.90
C SER A 203 -5.50 -4.29 -13.72
N GLU A 204 -6.81 -4.03 -13.62
CA GLU A 204 -7.36 -2.67 -13.52
C GLU A 204 -7.06 -2.01 -12.16
N ASN A 205 -7.03 -2.78 -11.07
CA ASN A 205 -6.67 -2.31 -9.73
C ASN A 205 -7.45 -1.05 -9.29
N PRO A 206 -8.78 -1.14 -9.12
CA PRO A 206 -9.57 -0.01 -8.64
C PRO A 206 -9.21 0.33 -7.19
N ILE A 207 -8.84 1.59 -6.93
CA ILE A 207 -8.46 2.07 -5.59
C ILE A 207 -9.46 3.03 -4.97
N SER A 208 -10.36 3.60 -5.79
CA SER A 208 -11.42 4.49 -5.34
C SER A 208 -12.66 4.31 -6.20
N PHE A 209 -13.79 4.79 -5.69
CA PHE A 209 -15.08 4.71 -6.36
C PHE A 209 -15.72 6.09 -6.41
N THR A 210 -16.26 6.44 -7.57
CA THR A 210 -17.12 7.61 -7.77
C THR A 210 -18.56 7.16 -7.64
N TRP A 211 -19.35 7.85 -6.81
CA TRP A 211 -20.77 7.53 -6.64
C TRP A 211 -21.62 8.40 -7.54
N ILE A 212 -22.48 7.77 -8.36
CA ILE A 212 -23.40 8.44 -9.27
C ILE A 212 -24.82 8.02 -8.90
N GLU A 213 -25.73 8.98 -8.82
CA GLU A 213 -27.13 8.75 -8.51
C GLU A 213 -27.98 8.85 -9.78
N ASP A 214 -28.91 7.92 -9.97
CA ASP A 214 -29.88 7.99 -11.06
C ASP A 214 -31.09 8.86 -10.71
N VAL A 215 -32.00 9.03 -11.68
CA VAL A 215 -33.24 9.83 -11.49
C VAL A 215 -34.22 9.22 -10.49
N THR A 216 -34.03 7.97 -10.08
CA THR A 216 -34.84 7.28 -9.09
C THR A 216 -34.25 7.34 -7.68
N GLY A 217 -33.06 7.94 -7.53
CA GLY A 217 -32.33 8.03 -6.26
C GLY A 217 -31.46 6.81 -5.97
N THR A 218 -31.25 5.93 -6.96
CA THR A 218 -30.39 4.75 -6.80
C THR A 218 -28.94 5.16 -7.00
N SER A 219 -28.07 4.85 -6.02
CA SER A 219 -26.65 5.17 -6.07
C SER A 219 -25.81 4.00 -6.61
N PHE A 220 -24.93 4.30 -7.56
CA PHE A 220 -24.04 3.34 -8.22
C PHE A 220 -22.58 3.72 -7.98
N ALA A 221 -21.77 2.74 -7.57
CA ALA A 221 -20.32 2.89 -7.44
C ALA A 221 -19.62 2.61 -8.77
N VAL A 222 -18.97 3.62 -9.33
CA VAL A 222 -18.15 3.51 -10.54
C VAL A 222 -16.67 3.45 -10.14
N PRO A 223 -15.95 2.36 -10.44
CA PRO A 223 -14.55 2.20 -10.04
C PRO A 223 -13.62 3.16 -10.79
N ASN A 224 -12.60 3.67 -10.09
CA ASN A 224 -11.47 4.38 -10.68
C ASN A 224 -10.23 3.49 -10.62
N ALA A 225 -9.88 2.92 -11.77
CA ALA A 225 -8.76 2.02 -11.96
C ALA A 225 -7.40 2.76 -11.97
N LEU A 226 -6.34 2.04 -11.60
CA LEU A 226 -4.97 2.51 -11.72
C LEU A 226 -4.43 2.35 -13.16
N SER A 227 -3.14 2.66 -13.35
CA SER A 227 -2.49 2.56 -14.66
C SER A 227 -2.55 1.15 -15.26
N ALA A 228 -2.92 1.11 -16.54
CA ALA A 228 -2.86 -0.09 -17.36
C ALA A 228 -1.41 -0.56 -17.59
N ARG A 229 -1.25 -1.67 -18.31
CA ARG A 229 0.07 -2.20 -18.71
C ARG A 229 0.88 -1.12 -19.42
N PHE A 230 2.13 -0.94 -18.99
CA PHE A 230 3.02 0.08 -19.53
C PHE A 230 4.41 -0.48 -19.84
N LEU A 231 4.94 -0.14 -21.01
CA LEU A 231 6.30 -0.50 -21.42
C LEU A 231 7.25 0.66 -21.13
N ASN A 232 8.31 0.38 -20.38
CA ASN A 232 9.34 1.34 -20.02
C ASN A 232 10.70 0.95 -20.61
N ILE A 233 11.38 1.90 -21.26
CA ILE A 233 12.74 1.72 -21.77
C ILE A 233 13.66 2.68 -21.03
N ARG A 234 14.79 2.17 -20.51
CA ARG A 234 15.78 2.96 -19.78
C ARG A 234 17.16 2.80 -20.39
N ILE A 235 17.86 3.91 -20.58
CA ILE A 235 19.26 3.92 -21.00
C ILE A 235 20.06 4.70 -19.95
N ARG A 236 21.17 4.12 -19.47
CA ARG A 236 22.12 4.80 -18.58
C ARG A 236 23.54 4.59 -19.11
N THR A 237 24.31 5.66 -19.19
CA THR A 237 25.72 5.61 -19.58
C THR A 237 26.60 6.03 -18.41
N GLU A 238 27.78 5.44 -18.33
CA GLU A 238 28.86 5.83 -17.42
C GLU A 238 30.07 6.23 -18.24
N PHE A 239 30.69 7.36 -17.90
CA PHE A 239 31.81 7.99 -18.61
C PHE A 239 33.14 7.69 -17.92
#